data_AF-A7RX33-F1
#
_entry.id   AF-A7RX33-F1
#
_cell.length_a   1.000
_cell.length_b   1.000
_cell.length_c   1.000
_cell.angle_alpha   90.00
_cell.angle_beta   90.00
_cell.angle_gamma   90.00
#
_symmetry.space_group_name_H-M   'P 1'
#
loop_
_entity.id
_entity.type
_entity.pdbx_description
1 polymer ?
#
loop_
_entity_poly.entity_id
_entity_poly.type
_entity_poly.pdbx_seq_one_letter_code
_entity_poly.pdbx_strand_id
1 'polypeptide(L)'
;PAPEVQQDRVNQAWFTTKEDKDTLHGKGMKWRQGMWSKEENDLLNANILEYCKLNNISDPNVIIFSMTKDERKDFYRTIAKGIKRPLFAIYRRVLRMYDRRNYIGKYSNEEVEQLKALKEKHGNDWATIGHAMGRSASSVKDRYRLLRESCQSGKWTADEEERLSNAVHEASGTQPGESVTGGISWSIIAEKVGTRSEKQCRSKWLNYLNWKEKGGKEWTKKDEIKLINKIYDLNAEEENLVNWQTLMSNWPSVRSPQWLRSKWWGLKK
;
A
#
# COMPACT_ATOMS: atom_id res chain seq x y z
N PRO A 1 34.95 -20.78 -14.98
CA PRO A 1 34.40 -19.50 -14.44
C PRO A 1 32.96 -19.72 -13.94
N ALA A 2 32.77 -19.71 -12.62
CA ALA A 2 31.43 -19.67 -12.04
C ALA A 2 30.72 -18.39 -12.54
N PRO A 3 29.42 -18.44 -12.86
CA PRO A 3 28.70 -17.22 -13.23
C PRO A 3 28.74 -16.27 -12.03
N GLU A 4 29.28 -15.06 -12.25
CA GLU A 4 29.17 -13.95 -11.31
C GLU A 4 27.68 -13.78 -10.97
N VAL A 5 27.31 -14.13 -9.75
CA VAL A 5 25.98 -13.84 -9.21
C VAL A 5 25.87 -12.33 -9.21
N GLN A 6 25.16 -11.77 -10.19
CA GLN A 6 24.90 -10.34 -10.31
C GLN A 6 24.36 -9.86 -8.97
N GLN A 7 25.21 -9.21 -8.18
CA GLN A 7 24.91 -8.86 -6.80
C GLN A 7 23.73 -7.90 -6.83
N ASP A 8 22.57 -8.38 -6.39
CA ASP A 8 21.28 -7.74 -6.65
C ASP A 8 21.24 -6.38 -5.92
N ARG A 9 21.57 -5.29 -6.63
CA ARG A 9 21.83 -3.96 -6.04
C ARG A 9 20.60 -3.33 -5.36
N VAL A 10 19.44 -3.96 -5.49
CA VAL A 10 18.15 -3.51 -4.94
C VAL A 10 18.12 -3.48 -3.42
N ASN A 11 18.85 -4.38 -2.75
CA ASN A 11 18.86 -4.52 -1.29
C ASN A 11 20.11 -3.93 -0.61
N GLN A 12 20.86 -3.06 -1.30
CA GLN A 12 22.09 -2.48 -0.76
C GLN A 12 21.84 -1.23 0.09
N ALA A 13 20.76 -0.50 -0.19
CA ALA A 13 20.40 0.72 0.51
C ALA A 13 19.17 0.53 1.41
N TRP A 14 19.21 1.16 2.60
CA TRP A 14 18.05 1.23 3.50
C TRP A 14 16.92 2.05 2.89
N PHE A 15 17.27 3.21 2.35
CA PHE A 15 16.34 4.09 1.64
C PHE A 15 16.75 4.16 0.18
N THR A 16 15.78 4.14 -0.71
CA THR A 16 16.03 4.32 -2.13
C THR A 16 15.53 5.69 -2.56
N THR A 17 16.43 6.55 -3.04
CA THR A 17 16.09 7.89 -3.53
C THR A 17 15.36 7.82 -4.88
N LYS A 18 14.90 8.96 -5.39
CA LYS A 18 14.37 9.01 -6.75
C LYS A 18 15.47 8.76 -7.78
N GLU A 19 16.69 9.29 -7.58
CA GLU A 19 17.80 9.04 -8.51
C GLU A 19 18.21 7.56 -8.53
N ASP A 20 18.20 6.89 -7.37
CA ASP A 20 18.48 5.45 -7.31
C ASP A 20 17.46 4.66 -8.12
N LYS A 21 16.18 5.04 -8.05
CA LYS A 21 15.10 4.42 -8.85
C LYS A 21 15.34 4.57 -10.33
N ASP A 22 15.62 5.79 -10.75
CA ASP A 22 15.81 6.13 -12.16
C ASP A 22 17.07 5.43 -12.70
N THR A 23 18.14 5.36 -11.90
CA THR A 23 19.38 4.64 -12.23
C THR A 23 19.17 3.12 -12.36
N LEU A 24 18.42 2.51 -11.44
CA LEU A 24 18.12 1.08 -11.47
C LEU A 24 17.19 0.72 -12.65
N HIS A 25 16.19 1.56 -12.93
CA HIS A 25 15.35 1.42 -14.12
C HIS A 25 16.15 1.55 -15.42
N GLY A 26 17.07 2.52 -15.52
CA GLY A 26 17.96 2.67 -16.67
C GLY A 26 18.87 1.47 -16.92
N LYS A 27 19.15 0.66 -15.88
CA LYS A 27 19.90 -0.60 -15.97
C LYS A 27 19.02 -1.83 -16.24
N GLY A 28 17.74 -1.64 -16.52
CA GLY A 28 16.79 -2.73 -16.77
C GLY A 28 16.41 -3.54 -15.53
N MET A 29 16.83 -3.11 -14.33
CA MET A 29 16.54 -3.84 -13.09
C MET A 29 15.10 -3.58 -12.66
N LYS A 30 14.24 -4.60 -12.79
CA LYS A 30 12.87 -4.58 -12.28
C LYS A 30 12.87 -5.02 -10.82
N TRP A 31 12.54 -4.10 -9.92
CA TRP A 31 12.29 -4.41 -8.52
C TRP A 31 10.79 -4.57 -8.22
N ARG A 32 10.46 -5.23 -7.11
CA ARG A 32 9.06 -5.48 -6.74
C ARG A 32 8.57 -4.42 -5.76
N GLN A 33 7.36 -3.90 -6.02
CA GLN A 33 6.66 -2.97 -5.13
C GLN A 33 5.22 -3.43 -4.93
N GLY A 34 4.65 -3.09 -3.77
CA GLY A 34 3.26 -3.42 -3.46
C GLY A 34 3.15 -4.73 -2.69
N MET A 35 2.14 -5.54 -3.02
CA MET A 35 1.80 -6.76 -2.30
C MET A 35 2.95 -7.76 -2.35
N TRP A 36 3.23 -8.42 -1.22
CA TRP A 36 4.22 -9.49 -1.15
C TRP A 36 3.61 -10.78 -1.69
N SER A 37 4.29 -11.42 -2.64
CA SER A 37 3.87 -12.74 -3.14
C SER A 37 4.07 -13.81 -2.06
N LYS A 38 3.48 -14.99 -2.28
CA LYS A 38 3.64 -16.12 -1.35
C LYS A 38 5.10 -16.55 -1.32
N GLU A 39 5.71 -16.66 -2.49
CA GLU A 39 7.10 -17.05 -2.71
C GLU A 39 8.07 -16.07 -2.02
N GLU A 40 7.79 -14.76 -2.09
CA GLU A 40 8.61 -13.76 -1.39
C GLU A 40 8.51 -13.91 0.13
N ASN A 41 7.34 -14.27 0.66
CA ASN A 41 7.17 -14.50 2.10
C ASN A 41 7.84 -15.79 2.56
N ASP A 42 7.70 -16.86 1.77
CA ASP A 42 8.29 -18.16 2.06
C ASP A 42 9.83 -18.06 2.03
N LEU A 43 10.39 -17.37 1.02
CA LEU A 43 11.82 -17.10 0.94
C LEU A 43 12.32 -16.22 2.09
N LEU A 44 11.60 -15.14 2.42
CA LEU A 44 11.96 -14.28 3.56
C LEU A 44 11.97 -15.07 4.88
N ASN A 45 10.95 -15.92 5.10
CA ASN A 45 10.87 -16.77 6.28
C ASN A 45 12.03 -17.79 6.33
N ALA A 46 12.31 -18.45 5.21
CA ALA A 46 13.43 -19.39 5.12
C ALA A 46 14.77 -18.71 5.43
N ASN A 47 15.02 -17.52 4.88
CA ASN A 47 16.23 -16.75 5.15
C ASN A 47 16.36 -16.35 6.63
N ILE A 48 15.26 -15.98 7.29
CA ILE A 48 15.26 -15.65 8.74
C ILE A 48 15.60 -16.89 9.57
N LEU A 49 14.97 -18.02 9.28
CA LEU A 49 15.20 -19.27 10.02
C LEU A 49 16.65 -19.74 9.85
N GLU A 50 17.20 -19.64 8.65
CA GLU A 50 18.61 -20.00 8.40
C GLU A 50 19.56 -19.06 9.14
N TYR A 51 19.29 -17.74 9.14
CA TYR A 51 20.08 -16.79 9.93
C TYR A 51 20.06 -17.16 11.41
N CYS A 52 18.87 -17.43 11.97
CA CYS A 52 18.72 -17.80 13.36
C CYS A 52 19.50 -19.07 13.70
N LYS A 53 19.42 -20.10 12.84
CA LYS A 53 20.19 -21.35 12.98
C LYS A 53 21.69 -21.11 13.01
N LEU A 54 22.22 -20.33 12.06
CA LEU A 54 23.66 -20.05 11.96
C LEU A 54 24.20 -19.23 13.14
N ASN A 55 23.35 -18.41 13.76
CA ASN A 55 23.72 -17.53 14.87
C ASN A 55 23.26 -18.06 16.24
N ASN A 56 22.77 -19.30 16.32
CA ASN A 56 22.26 -19.92 17.55
C ASN A 56 21.16 -19.10 18.25
N ILE A 57 20.27 -18.48 17.46
CA ILE A 57 19.12 -17.73 17.95
C ILE A 57 17.90 -18.65 17.92
N SER A 58 17.31 -18.93 19.08
CA SER A 58 16.17 -19.85 19.20
C SER A 58 14.84 -19.25 18.75
N ASP A 59 14.61 -17.96 19.04
CA ASP A 59 13.41 -17.23 18.66
C ASP A 59 13.77 -16.01 17.80
N PRO A 60 13.30 -15.91 16.54
CA PRO A 60 13.48 -14.73 15.71
C PRO A 60 13.00 -13.42 16.38
N ASN A 61 12.05 -13.46 17.32
CA ASN A 61 11.61 -12.24 18.03
C ASN A 61 12.75 -11.57 18.80
N VAL A 62 13.74 -12.33 19.28
CA VAL A 62 14.91 -11.79 20.00
C VAL A 62 15.67 -10.82 19.09
N ILE A 63 16.02 -11.24 17.88
CA ILE A 63 16.76 -10.37 16.95
C ILE A 63 15.91 -9.26 16.34
N ILE A 64 14.60 -9.48 16.18
CA ILE A 64 13.69 -8.50 15.56
C ILE A 64 13.34 -7.36 16.53
N PHE A 65 13.07 -7.66 17.80
CA PHE A 65 12.50 -6.70 18.75
C PHE A 65 13.38 -6.39 19.97
N SER A 66 14.28 -7.31 20.37
CA SER A 66 15.08 -7.14 21.60
C SER A 66 16.50 -6.66 21.32
N MET A 67 17.15 -7.17 20.26
CA MET A 67 18.52 -6.79 19.91
C MET A 67 18.62 -5.34 19.44
N THR A 68 19.75 -4.71 19.78
CA THR A 68 20.10 -3.34 19.40
C THR A 68 20.35 -3.20 17.91
N LYS A 69 20.45 -1.96 17.42
CA LYS A 69 20.73 -1.68 16.01
C LYS A 69 22.06 -2.25 15.53
N ASP A 70 23.08 -2.23 16.40
CA ASP A 70 24.42 -2.70 16.05
C ASP A 70 24.49 -4.23 16.03
N GLU A 71 23.81 -4.89 16.96
CA GLU A 71 23.68 -6.34 17.00
C GLU A 71 22.94 -6.92 15.78
N ARG A 72 22.02 -6.15 15.19
CA ARG A 72 21.27 -6.55 13.98
C ARG A 72 21.82 -5.96 12.68
N LYS A 73 23.06 -5.43 12.67
CA LYS A 73 23.63 -4.68 11.53
C LYS A 73 23.58 -5.45 10.20
N ASP A 74 23.81 -6.76 10.24
CA ASP A 74 23.87 -7.62 9.04
C ASP A 74 22.58 -8.41 8.83
N PHE A 75 21.74 -8.55 9.85
CA PHE A 75 20.52 -9.35 9.81
C PHE A 75 19.63 -9.03 8.61
N TYR A 76 19.22 -7.76 8.46
CA TYR A 76 18.30 -7.37 7.38
C TYR A 76 18.93 -7.49 5.98
N ARG A 77 20.26 -7.36 5.87
CA ARG A 77 20.97 -7.55 4.60
C ARG A 77 21.06 -9.02 4.24
N THR A 78 21.34 -9.88 5.21
CA THR A 78 21.43 -11.33 5.01
C THR A 78 20.08 -11.90 4.62
N ILE A 79 19.00 -11.53 5.31
CA ILE A 79 17.67 -12.07 5.00
C ILE A 79 17.06 -11.51 3.71
N ALA A 80 17.66 -10.46 3.15
CA ALA A 80 17.26 -9.88 1.87
C ALA A 80 17.77 -10.67 0.65
N LYS A 81 18.58 -11.71 0.85
CA LYS A 81 19.14 -12.52 -0.23
C LYS A 81 18.02 -13.09 -1.12
N GLY A 82 18.11 -12.81 -2.43
CA GLY A 82 17.13 -13.26 -3.42
C GLY A 82 15.81 -12.47 -3.45
N ILE A 83 15.62 -11.48 -2.58
CA ILE A 83 14.41 -10.66 -2.54
C ILE A 83 14.66 -9.33 -3.26
N LYS A 84 13.93 -9.11 -4.35
CA LYS A 84 14.03 -7.89 -5.19
C LYS A 84 13.27 -6.71 -4.60
N ARG A 85 13.45 -6.42 -3.30
CA ARG A 85 12.83 -5.30 -2.59
C ARG A 85 13.86 -4.50 -1.79
N PRO A 86 13.68 -3.18 -1.62
CA PRO A 86 14.53 -2.38 -0.75
C PRO A 86 14.55 -2.88 0.70
N LEU A 87 15.68 -2.72 1.40
CA LEU A 87 15.85 -3.20 2.78
C LEU A 87 14.77 -2.69 3.73
N PHE A 88 14.37 -1.42 3.60
CA PHE A 88 13.33 -0.88 4.48
C PHE A 88 11.95 -1.51 4.23
N ALA A 89 11.66 -1.99 3.02
CA ALA A 89 10.45 -2.76 2.76
C ALA A 89 10.50 -4.14 3.43
N ILE A 90 11.67 -4.78 3.40
CA ILE A 90 11.94 -6.06 4.07
C ILE A 90 11.81 -5.89 5.59
N TYR A 91 12.50 -4.90 6.17
CA TYR A 91 12.38 -4.50 7.57
C TYR A 91 10.93 -4.36 8.02
N ARG A 92 10.13 -3.56 7.30
CA ARG A 92 8.70 -3.36 7.59
C ARG A 92 7.88 -4.64 7.45
N ARG A 93 8.25 -5.53 6.52
CA ARG A 93 7.57 -6.82 6.34
C ARG A 93 7.84 -7.74 7.53
N VAL A 94 9.10 -7.87 7.95
CA VAL A 94 9.52 -8.67 9.10
C VAL A 94 8.81 -8.21 10.37
N LEU A 95 8.79 -6.91 10.66
CA LEU A 95 8.07 -6.39 11.83
C LEU A 95 6.58 -6.80 11.81
N ARG A 96 5.91 -6.71 10.66
CA ARG A 96 4.50 -7.10 10.55
C ARG A 96 4.24 -8.60 10.66
N MET A 97 5.21 -9.43 10.27
CA MET A 97 5.10 -10.89 10.36
C MET A 97 5.23 -11.39 11.80
N TYR A 98 6.08 -10.73 12.61
CA TYR A 98 6.41 -11.22 13.95
C TYR A 98 5.77 -10.41 15.10
N ASP A 99 5.34 -9.16 14.89
CA ASP A 99 4.70 -8.38 15.97
C ASP A 99 3.33 -8.99 16.30
N ARG A 100 3.25 -9.69 17.45
CA ARG A 100 2.00 -10.31 17.94
C ARG A 100 0.90 -9.30 18.25
N ARG A 101 1.24 -8.01 18.40
CA ARG A 101 0.28 -6.90 18.57
C ARG A 101 -0.26 -6.39 17.23
N ASN A 102 0.16 -6.99 16.13
CA ASN A 102 -0.48 -6.84 14.84
C ASN A 102 -1.72 -7.75 14.78
N TYR A 103 -2.69 -7.43 13.91
CA TYR A 103 -3.89 -8.26 13.70
C TYR A 103 -4.85 -8.43 14.90
N ILE A 104 -4.79 -7.56 15.91
CA ILE A 104 -5.71 -7.53 17.07
C ILE A 104 -7.18 -7.27 16.68
N GLY A 105 -7.44 -6.83 15.44
CA GLY A 105 -8.78 -6.65 14.91
C GLY A 105 -9.23 -5.19 14.90
N LYS A 106 -10.54 -4.96 14.83
CA LYS A 106 -11.14 -3.62 14.77
C LYS A 106 -10.93 -2.88 16.09
N TYR A 107 -10.86 -1.55 16.03
CA TYR A 107 -10.87 -0.72 17.24
C TYR A 107 -12.30 -0.61 17.76
N SER A 108 -12.50 -0.83 19.05
CA SER A 108 -13.75 -0.47 19.73
C SER A 108 -13.84 1.05 19.92
N ASN A 109 -15.01 1.54 20.33
CA ASN A 109 -15.19 2.96 20.63
C ASN A 109 -14.35 3.37 21.85
N GLU A 110 -14.27 2.50 22.86
CA GLU A 110 -13.47 2.69 24.06
C GLU A 110 -11.98 2.79 23.72
N GLU A 111 -11.48 1.93 22.83
CA GLU A 111 -10.10 2.01 22.35
C GLU A 111 -9.84 3.29 21.55
N VAL A 112 -10.85 3.81 20.83
CA VAL A 112 -10.72 5.09 20.11
C VAL A 112 -10.61 6.25 21.10
N GLU A 113 -11.42 6.29 22.15
CA GLU A 113 -11.34 7.33 23.17
C GLU A 113 -10.04 7.24 23.98
N GLN A 114 -9.60 6.02 24.31
CA GLN A 114 -8.29 5.79 24.92
C GLN A 114 -7.15 6.31 24.01
N LEU A 115 -7.22 6.06 22.69
CA LEU A 115 -6.24 6.55 21.73
C LEU A 115 -6.18 8.08 21.70
N LYS A 116 -7.33 8.77 21.76
CA LYS A 116 -7.39 10.24 21.83
C LYS A 116 -6.71 10.76 23.10
N ALA A 117 -7.06 10.20 24.26
CA ALA A 117 -6.46 10.60 25.54
C ALA A 117 -4.95 10.37 25.58
N LEU A 118 -4.48 9.21 25.08
CA LEU A 118 -3.05 8.90 25.01
C LEU A 118 -2.32 9.80 24.01
N LYS A 119 -2.95 10.17 22.89
CA LYS A 119 -2.39 11.12 21.92
C LYS A 119 -2.20 12.51 22.54
N GLU A 120 -3.18 12.98 23.29
CA GLU A 120 -3.12 14.26 23.99
C GLU A 120 -1.96 14.27 25.00
N LYS A 121 -1.81 13.18 25.76
CA LYS A 121 -0.75 13.04 26.77
C LYS A 121 0.66 12.84 26.18
N HIS A 122 0.82 12.03 25.14
CA HIS A 122 2.12 11.55 24.65
C HIS A 122 2.51 12.10 23.27
N GLY A 123 1.71 12.99 22.68
CA GLY A 123 2.02 13.57 21.39
C GLY A 123 2.07 12.50 20.29
N ASN A 124 3.11 12.50 19.46
CA ASN A 124 3.28 11.56 18.35
C ASN A 124 4.14 10.34 18.72
N ASP A 125 4.30 10.05 20.02
CA ASP A 125 5.00 8.84 20.48
C ASP A 125 4.12 7.59 20.33
N TRP A 126 3.97 7.15 19.08
CA TRP A 126 3.17 5.98 18.72
C TRP A 126 3.69 4.67 19.33
N ALA A 127 4.96 4.61 19.72
CA ALA A 127 5.53 3.43 20.36
C ALA A 127 4.97 3.28 21.79
N THR A 128 5.02 4.35 22.57
CA THR A 128 4.43 4.40 23.92
C THR A 128 2.92 4.20 23.87
N ILE A 129 2.22 4.89 22.96
CA ILE A 129 0.77 4.75 22.79
C ILE A 129 0.42 3.30 22.40
N GLY A 130 1.15 2.70 21.45
CA GLY A 130 0.93 1.32 21.03
C GLY A 130 1.12 0.32 22.17
N HIS A 131 2.18 0.48 22.97
CA HIS A 131 2.41 -0.37 24.13
C HIS A 131 1.25 -0.27 25.14
N ALA A 132 0.82 0.95 25.48
CA ALA A 132 -0.29 1.18 26.41
C ALA A 132 -1.63 0.61 25.90
N MET A 133 -1.85 0.59 24.58
CA MET A 133 -3.06 0.04 23.95
C MET A 133 -2.96 -1.45 23.63
N GLY A 134 -1.82 -2.11 23.89
CA GLY A 134 -1.60 -3.50 23.47
C GLY A 134 -1.63 -3.71 21.95
N ARG A 135 -1.39 -2.66 21.16
CA ARG A 135 -1.44 -2.68 19.68
C ARG A 135 -0.12 -2.21 19.07
N SER A 136 0.17 -2.61 17.84
CA SER A 136 1.38 -2.14 17.16
C SER A 136 1.37 -0.60 16.99
N ALA A 137 2.55 0.03 17.10
CA ALA A 137 2.72 1.47 16.91
C ALA A 137 2.19 1.96 15.55
N SER A 138 2.34 1.12 14.52
CA SER A 138 1.81 1.41 13.18
C SER A 138 0.27 1.43 13.16
N SER A 139 -0.37 0.46 13.84
CA SER A 139 -1.83 0.39 13.93
C SER A 139 -2.42 1.62 14.61
N VAL A 140 -1.86 2.04 15.75
CA VAL A 140 -2.37 3.21 16.49
C VAL A 140 -2.18 4.51 15.70
N LYS A 141 -1.02 4.68 15.06
CA LYS A 141 -0.75 5.83 14.19
C LYS A 141 -1.75 5.90 13.03
N ASP A 142 -1.94 4.79 12.32
CA ASP A 142 -2.85 4.72 11.18
C ASP A 142 -4.30 4.93 11.63
N ARG A 143 -4.70 4.36 12.78
CA ARG A 143 -6.03 4.59 13.35
C ARG A 143 -6.24 6.07 13.63
N TYR A 144 -5.31 6.72 14.33
CA TYR A 144 -5.43 8.14 14.67
C TYR A 144 -5.47 9.03 13.43
N ARG A 145 -4.61 8.78 12.42
CA ARG A 145 -4.66 9.50 11.14
C ARG A 145 -6.05 9.45 10.49
N LEU A 146 -6.76 8.33 10.65
CA LEU A 146 -8.10 8.13 10.09
C LEU A 146 -9.23 8.61 11.00
N LEU A 147 -8.94 9.04 12.23
CA LEU A 147 -9.92 9.70 13.10
C LEU A 147 -10.13 11.12 12.57
N ARG A 148 -11.25 11.33 11.90
CA ARG A 148 -11.77 12.67 11.59
C ARG A 148 -13.20 12.73 12.09
N GLU A 149 -13.42 13.53 13.13
CA GLU A 149 -14.72 13.66 13.79
C GLU A 149 -15.77 14.31 12.87
N SER A 150 -15.33 15.11 11.90
CA SER A 150 -16.20 15.77 10.91
C SER A 150 -16.59 14.88 9.71
N CYS A 151 -16.11 13.64 9.63
CA CYS A 151 -16.37 12.79 8.46
C CYS A 151 -17.75 12.16 8.51
N GLN A 152 -18.63 12.62 7.61
CA GLN A 152 -19.97 12.11 7.43
C GLN A 152 -19.94 10.73 6.78
N SER A 153 -20.86 9.86 7.21
CA SER A 153 -21.13 8.55 6.60
C SER A 153 -22.43 8.60 5.80
N GLY A 154 -22.60 7.69 4.82
CA GLY A 154 -23.81 7.62 4.00
C GLY A 154 -23.67 8.25 2.61
N LYS A 155 -24.82 8.54 1.97
CA LYS A 155 -24.92 9.04 0.59
C LYS A 155 -24.19 10.37 0.43
N TRP A 156 -23.58 10.59 -0.73
CA TRP A 156 -22.96 11.87 -1.10
C TRP A 156 -24.04 12.83 -1.57
N THR A 157 -24.02 14.07 -1.09
CA THR A 157 -24.86 15.15 -1.64
C THR A 157 -24.27 15.68 -2.94
N ALA A 158 -25.08 16.38 -3.74
CA ALA A 158 -24.60 17.03 -4.97
C ALA A 158 -23.47 18.03 -4.70
N ASP A 159 -23.62 18.83 -3.63
CA ASP A 159 -22.63 19.78 -3.15
C ASP A 159 -21.31 19.11 -2.69
N GLU A 160 -21.37 17.94 -2.05
CA GLU A 160 -20.17 17.16 -1.74
C GLU A 160 -19.48 16.61 -3.00
N GLU A 161 -20.26 16.16 -4.00
CA GLU A 161 -19.72 15.70 -5.29
C GLU A 161 -19.04 16.85 -6.04
N GLU A 162 -19.65 18.04 -6.04
CA GLU A 162 -19.10 19.24 -6.66
C GLU A 162 -17.79 19.69 -5.98
N ARG A 163 -17.77 19.79 -4.64
CA ARG A 163 -16.52 20.10 -3.91
C ARG A 163 -15.41 19.10 -4.21
N LEU A 164 -15.75 17.81 -4.29
CA LEU A 164 -14.77 16.76 -4.61
C LEU A 164 -14.23 16.93 -6.02
N SER A 165 -15.09 17.18 -7.00
CA SER A 165 -14.70 17.42 -8.40
C SER A 165 -13.78 18.63 -8.53
N ASN A 166 -14.20 19.78 -8.00
CA ASN A 166 -13.43 21.02 -8.01
C ASN A 166 -12.06 20.84 -7.36
N ALA A 167 -12.00 20.22 -6.18
CA ALA A 167 -10.74 19.98 -5.48
C ALA A 167 -9.77 19.09 -6.28
N VAL A 168 -10.29 18.06 -6.97
CA VAL A 168 -9.47 17.14 -7.78
C VAL A 168 -8.91 17.84 -9.01
N HIS A 169 -9.75 18.58 -9.74
CA HIS A 169 -9.35 19.31 -10.94
C HIS A 169 -8.34 20.42 -10.63
N GLU A 170 -8.57 21.18 -9.56
CA GLU A 170 -7.61 22.20 -9.09
C GLU A 170 -6.26 21.57 -8.71
N ALA A 171 -6.27 20.44 -7.98
CA ALA A 171 -5.04 19.79 -7.54
C ALA A 171 -4.28 19.09 -8.67
N SER A 172 -4.95 18.72 -9.76
CA SER A 172 -4.33 18.03 -10.91
C SER A 172 -4.08 18.94 -12.10
N GLY A 173 -4.57 20.18 -12.08
CA GLY A 173 -4.46 21.12 -13.19
C GLY A 173 -5.27 20.71 -14.43
N THR A 174 -6.33 19.91 -14.23
CA THR A 174 -7.19 19.39 -15.31
C THR A 174 -8.56 20.06 -15.29
N GLN A 175 -9.33 19.92 -16.36
CA GLN A 175 -10.68 20.42 -16.51
C GLN A 175 -11.74 19.32 -16.29
N PRO A 176 -12.97 19.69 -15.89
CA PRO A 176 -14.09 18.75 -15.81
C PRO A 176 -14.26 17.91 -17.08
N GLY A 177 -14.38 16.60 -16.91
CA GLY A 177 -14.45 15.63 -18.00
C GLY A 177 -13.11 15.00 -18.41
N GLU A 178 -11.98 15.58 -18.00
CA GLU A 178 -10.68 14.93 -18.13
C GLU A 178 -10.49 13.83 -17.09
N SER A 179 -9.86 12.73 -17.47
CA SER A 179 -9.72 11.58 -16.57
C SER A 179 -8.53 11.72 -15.63
N VAL A 180 -8.80 11.75 -14.33
CA VAL A 180 -7.76 11.80 -13.29
C VAL A 180 -7.76 10.52 -12.46
N THR A 181 -6.72 9.71 -12.62
CA THR A 181 -6.61 8.38 -12.00
C THR A 181 -5.39 8.19 -11.08
N GLY A 182 -4.50 9.18 -11.02
CA GLY A 182 -3.28 9.17 -10.23
C GLY A 182 -2.74 10.58 -10.00
N GLY A 183 -1.60 10.71 -9.30
CA GLY A 183 -0.93 12.00 -9.06
C GLY A 183 -1.56 12.90 -7.99
N ILE A 184 -2.66 12.49 -7.36
CA ILE A 184 -3.40 13.30 -6.39
C ILE A 184 -3.05 12.91 -4.94
N SER A 185 -2.82 13.93 -4.11
CA SER A 185 -2.79 13.78 -2.65
C SER A 185 -4.19 13.82 -2.06
N TRP A 186 -4.77 12.65 -1.79
CA TRP A 186 -6.15 12.54 -1.29
C TRP A 186 -6.36 13.17 0.10
N SER A 187 -5.30 13.34 0.89
CA SER A 187 -5.40 14.05 2.18
C SER A 187 -5.75 15.53 1.96
N ILE A 188 -5.10 16.18 1.01
CA ILE A 188 -5.37 17.58 0.62
C ILE A 188 -6.79 17.70 0.05
N ILE A 189 -7.21 16.74 -0.78
CA ILE A 189 -8.58 16.71 -1.31
C ILE A 189 -9.60 16.60 -0.17
N ALA A 190 -9.36 15.72 0.80
CA ALA A 190 -10.26 15.53 1.93
C ALA A 190 -10.32 16.76 2.86
N GLU A 191 -9.25 17.55 2.94
CA GLU A 191 -9.26 18.84 3.64
C GLU A 191 -10.17 19.84 2.91
N LYS A 192 -10.04 19.96 1.58
CA LYS A 192 -10.90 20.83 0.75
C LYS A 192 -12.37 20.41 0.75
N VAL A 193 -12.65 19.11 0.73
CA VAL A 193 -14.03 18.59 0.79
C VAL A 193 -14.66 18.82 2.17
N GLY A 194 -13.86 18.78 3.24
CA GLY A 194 -14.26 19.09 4.62
C GLY A 194 -15.10 18.02 5.34
N THR A 195 -16.05 17.39 4.63
CA THR A 195 -17.05 16.47 5.20
C THR A 195 -16.72 14.99 5.03
N ARG A 196 -15.65 14.65 4.30
CA ARG A 196 -15.30 13.26 3.95
C ARG A 196 -13.83 12.97 4.18
N SER A 197 -13.53 11.72 4.49
CA SER A 197 -12.16 11.23 4.70
C SER A 197 -11.42 11.01 3.38
N GLU A 198 -10.09 10.97 3.45
CA GLU A 198 -9.19 10.62 2.33
C GLU A 198 -9.68 9.38 1.57
N LYS A 199 -10.03 8.32 2.32
CA LYS A 199 -10.50 7.05 1.76
C LYS A 199 -11.85 7.20 1.06
N GLN A 200 -12.77 7.98 1.62
CA GLN A 200 -14.09 8.23 1.03
C GLN A 200 -13.96 9.03 -0.27
N CYS A 201 -13.21 10.14 -0.25
CA CYS A 201 -12.95 10.96 -1.45
C CYS A 201 -12.32 10.14 -2.56
N ARG A 202 -11.23 9.42 -2.25
CA ARG A 202 -10.55 8.53 -3.21
C ARG A 202 -11.48 7.48 -3.80
N SER A 203 -12.27 6.82 -2.96
CA SER A 203 -13.22 5.79 -3.39
C SER A 203 -14.30 6.37 -4.29
N LYS A 204 -14.93 7.47 -3.88
CA LYS A 204 -16.00 8.13 -4.64
C LYS A 204 -15.51 8.58 -6.01
N TRP A 205 -14.32 9.17 -6.07
CA TRP A 205 -13.72 9.62 -7.32
C TRP A 205 -13.38 8.46 -8.26
N LEU A 206 -12.50 7.55 -7.82
CA LEU A 206 -11.95 6.50 -8.67
C LEU A 206 -12.96 5.40 -9.02
N ASN A 207 -14.01 5.23 -8.22
CA ASN A 207 -15.05 4.23 -8.48
C ASN A 207 -16.31 4.82 -9.12
N TYR A 208 -16.45 6.14 -9.27
CA TYR A 208 -17.69 6.71 -9.81
C TYR A 208 -17.50 8.08 -10.51
N LEU A 209 -17.12 9.15 -9.80
CA LEU A 209 -17.19 10.51 -10.37
C LEU A 209 -16.29 10.70 -11.60
N ASN A 210 -15.04 10.24 -11.55
CA ASN A 210 -14.12 10.28 -12.70
C ASN A 210 -14.71 9.61 -13.97
N TRP A 211 -15.55 8.58 -13.78
CA TRP A 211 -16.22 7.89 -14.88
C TRP A 211 -17.50 8.61 -15.31
N LYS A 212 -18.25 9.17 -14.38
CA LYS A 212 -19.50 9.89 -14.64
C LYS A 212 -19.22 11.16 -15.46
N GLU A 213 -18.22 11.95 -15.06
CA GLU A 213 -17.89 13.23 -15.69
C GLU A 213 -17.37 13.07 -17.12
N LYS A 214 -16.62 11.99 -17.41
CA LYS A 214 -16.16 11.70 -18.77
C LYS A 214 -17.24 11.12 -19.70
N GLY A 215 -18.49 11.00 -19.24
CA GLY A 215 -19.56 10.33 -20.00
C GLY A 215 -19.32 8.82 -20.21
N GLY A 216 -18.75 8.16 -19.21
CA GLY A 216 -18.37 6.75 -19.30
C GLY A 216 -19.58 5.82 -19.54
N LYS A 217 -19.30 4.66 -20.16
CA LYS A 217 -20.33 3.66 -20.49
C LYS A 217 -20.55 2.68 -19.35
N GLU A 218 -21.71 2.02 -19.33
CA GLU A 218 -21.99 0.98 -18.35
C GLU A 218 -21.08 -0.25 -18.53
N TRP A 219 -20.79 -0.92 -17.42
CA TRP A 219 -20.03 -2.17 -17.40
C TRP A 219 -20.97 -3.36 -17.59
N THR A 220 -20.65 -4.22 -18.55
CA THR A 220 -21.50 -5.34 -18.99
C THR A 220 -20.81 -6.69 -18.79
N LYS A 221 -21.55 -7.79 -19.03
CA LYS A 221 -20.98 -9.14 -19.08
C LYS A 221 -19.92 -9.31 -20.18
N LYS A 222 -20.04 -8.58 -21.30
CA LYS A 222 -19.02 -8.57 -22.35
C LYS A 222 -17.71 -7.97 -21.84
N ASP A 223 -17.79 -6.97 -20.96
CA ASP A 223 -16.61 -6.37 -20.33
C ASP A 223 -15.93 -7.34 -19.34
N GLU A 224 -16.69 -8.17 -18.62
CA GLU A 224 -16.13 -9.22 -17.76
C GLU A 224 -15.33 -10.25 -18.57
N ILE A 225 -15.90 -10.75 -19.67
CA ILE A 225 -15.20 -11.70 -20.57
C ILE A 225 -13.97 -11.03 -21.18
N LYS A 226 -14.09 -9.79 -21.63
CA LYS A 226 -12.96 -9.01 -22.16
C LYS A 226 -11.84 -8.83 -21.12
N LEU A 227 -12.18 -8.69 -19.84
CA LEU A 227 -11.20 -8.58 -18.77
C LEU A 227 -10.45 -9.89 -18.58
N ILE A 228 -11.18 -11.01 -18.52
CA ILE A 228 -10.58 -12.35 -18.38
C ILE A 228 -9.61 -12.61 -19.52
N ASN A 229 -10.04 -12.40 -20.77
CA ASN A 229 -9.20 -12.61 -21.95
C ASN A 229 -7.98 -11.70 -21.93
N LYS A 230 -8.14 -10.39 -21.67
CA LYS A 230 -6.99 -9.47 -21.57
C LYS A 230 -5.99 -9.87 -20.50
N ILE A 231 -6.43 -10.39 -19.35
CA ILE A 231 -5.53 -10.85 -18.29
C ILE A 231 -4.83 -12.15 -18.70
N TYR A 232 -5.56 -13.07 -19.34
CA TYR A 232 -5.00 -14.31 -19.88
C TYR A 232 -3.93 -14.03 -20.95
N ASP A 233 -4.22 -13.16 -21.91
CA ASP A 233 -3.33 -12.80 -23.02
C ASP A 233 -2.06 -12.06 -22.55
N LEU A 234 -2.13 -11.37 -21.40
CA LEU A 234 -0.95 -10.76 -20.80
C LEU A 234 0.09 -11.79 -20.34
N ASN A 235 -0.34 -13.06 -20.12
CA ASN A 235 0.49 -14.16 -19.64
C ASN A 235 1.41 -13.74 -18.48
N ALA A 236 0.89 -12.93 -17.56
CA ALA A 236 1.66 -12.40 -16.46
C ALA A 236 1.89 -13.51 -15.42
N GLU A 237 3.15 -13.85 -15.17
CA GLU A 237 3.55 -14.84 -14.14
C GLU A 237 2.98 -14.49 -12.76
N GLU A 238 2.80 -13.19 -12.47
CA GLU A 238 2.24 -12.69 -11.22
C GLU A 238 1.24 -11.55 -11.46
N GLU A 239 0.14 -11.55 -10.71
CA GLU A 239 -0.87 -10.48 -10.76
C GLU A 239 -0.32 -9.09 -10.42
N ASN A 240 0.77 -9.02 -9.65
CA ASN A 240 1.42 -7.77 -9.29
C ASN A 240 2.10 -7.09 -10.50
N LEU A 241 2.37 -7.85 -11.57
CA LEU A 241 2.98 -7.34 -12.81
C LEU A 241 1.95 -6.76 -13.78
N VAL A 242 0.65 -6.97 -13.52
CA VAL A 242 -0.42 -6.44 -14.38
C VAL A 242 -0.43 -4.92 -14.29
N ASN A 243 -0.12 -4.26 -15.41
CA ASN A 243 -0.24 -2.82 -15.53
C ASN A 243 -1.70 -2.42 -15.81
N TRP A 244 -2.46 -2.20 -14.74
CA TRP A 244 -3.86 -1.81 -14.80
C TRP A 244 -4.10 -0.46 -15.52
N GLN A 245 -3.11 0.43 -15.54
CA GLN A 245 -3.19 1.71 -16.26
C GLN A 245 -3.21 1.46 -17.78
N THR A 246 -2.32 0.61 -18.27
CA THR A 246 -2.29 0.23 -19.69
C THR A 246 -3.52 -0.60 -20.06
N LEU A 247 -3.95 -1.51 -19.17
CA LEU A 247 -5.08 -2.41 -19.43
C LEU A 247 -6.40 -1.68 -19.71
N MET A 248 -6.62 -0.56 -19.02
CA MET A 248 -7.84 0.25 -19.15
C MET A 248 -7.86 1.16 -20.37
N SER A 249 -6.75 1.30 -21.11
CA SER A 249 -6.69 2.15 -22.29
C SER A 249 -7.77 1.77 -23.30
N ASN A 250 -8.43 2.78 -23.88
CA ASN A 250 -9.54 2.63 -24.83
C ASN A 250 -10.69 1.75 -24.31
N TRP A 251 -10.99 1.83 -23.01
CA TRP A 251 -12.08 1.08 -22.39
C TRP A 251 -13.05 1.98 -21.61
N PRO A 252 -14.08 2.54 -22.29
CA PRO A 252 -14.96 3.56 -21.71
C PRO A 252 -15.71 3.12 -20.44
N SER A 253 -16.03 1.83 -20.32
CA SER A 253 -16.71 1.25 -19.16
C SER A 253 -15.82 1.10 -17.93
N VAL A 254 -14.50 1.22 -18.09
CA VAL A 254 -13.56 1.19 -16.97
C VAL A 254 -13.50 2.56 -16.30
N ARG A 255 -13.69 2.55 -14.97
CA ARG A 255 -13.74 3.78 -14.18
C ARG A 255 -12.38 4.30 -13.76
N SER A 256 -11.49 3.39 -13.39
CA SER A 256 -10.10 3.66 -13.02
C SER A 256 -9.32 2.33 -13.01
N PRO A 257 -7.97 2.36 -12.99
CA PRO A 257 -7.16 1.15 -12.86
C PRO A 257 -7.49 0.39 -11.57
N GLN A 258 -7.73 1.10 -10.47
CA GLN A 258 -8.02 0.50 -9.17
C GLN A 258 -9.40 -0.15 -9.14
N TRP A 259 -10.38 0.46 -9.80
CA TRP A 259 -11.70 -0.13 -9.97
C TRP A 259 -11.63 -1.40 -10.83
N LEU A 260 -10.86 -1.40 -11.92
CA LEU A 260 -10.69 -2.56 -12.79
C LEU A 260 -10.03 -3.73 -12.05
N ARG A 261 -8.99 -3.45 -11.26
CA ARG A 261 -8.36 -4.43 -10.38
C ARG A 261 -9.35 -5.02 -9.37
N SER A 262 -10.18 -4.18 -8.77
CA SER A 262 -11.21 -4.64 -7.83
C SER A 262 -12.24 -5.56 -8.51
N LYS A 263 -12.63 -5.24 -9.76
CA LYS A 263 -13.49 -6.11 -10.57
C LYS A 263 -12.85 -7.46 -10.84
N TRP A 264 -11.58 -7.50 -11.25
CA TRP A 264 -10.86 -8.77 -11.43
C TRP A 264 -10.87 -9.62 -10.16
N TRP A 265 -10.58 -9.01 -9.01
CA TRP A 265 -10.63 -9.72 -7.73
C TRP A 265 -12.01 -10.24 -7.37
N GLY A 266 -13.07 -9.53 -7.75
CA GLY A 266 -14.44 -9.99 -7.58
C GLY A 266 -14.78 -11.23 -8.43
N LEU A 267 -14.20 -11.34 -9.63
CA LEU A 267 -14.42 -12.48 -10.54
C LEU A 267 -13.71 -13.76 -10.10
N LYS A 268 -12.67 -13.65 -9.27
CA LYS A 268 -11.91 -14.79 -8.75
C LYS A 268 -12.54 -15.46 -7.52
N LYS A 269 -13.58 -14.85 -6.95
CA LYS A 269 -14.30 -15.40 -5.80
C LYS A 269 -15.45 -16.26 -6.28
#